data_AF-W1XFK4-F1
#
_entry.id   AF-W1XFK4-F1
#
_cell.length_a   1.000
_cell.length_b   1.000
_cell.length_c   1.000
_cell.angle_alpha   90.00
_cell.angle_beta   90.00
_cell.angle_gamma   90.00
#
_symmetry.space_group_name_H-M   'P 1'
#
loop_
_entity.id
_entity.type
_entity.pdbx_description
1 polymer ?
#
loop_
_entity_poly.entity_id
_entity_poly.type
_entity_poly.pdbx_seq_one_letter_code
_entity_poly.pdbx_strand_id
1 'polypeptide(L)'
;TACGGSGRGAITCPAGVAKGSPVTTVDTAKSGNLVNWKAGALYHLTENGNVYINYAVSQQPPGGNNFALAQSGSGNSANRTDFKPQKANTSEIGTKWQVLDKRLLLTAALFRTDIENEVEQNDDGTYSQYGKKRVEGYEISVAGNITPAWQVIGGYTQQKATIKNGKDVAQDGSSSLPYTPEHAFTLWSQYQATDDISVGAGARYIGSMHKGSDGAVGTPAFTEGYWVADAKLGYRVNRNLDFQLNVYNLFDTDYVASINKSGYRYHPG
;
A
#
# COMPACT_ATOMS: atom_id res chain seq x y z
N THR A 1 30.74 13.62 -20.41
CA THR A 1 30.77 14.93 -21.10
C THR A 1 31.90 15.78 -20.53
N ALA A 2 32.43 16.77 -21.25
CA ALA A 2 33.43 17.67 -20.68
C ALA A 2 32.78 18.72 -19.75
N CYS A 3 33.35 18.98 -18.58
CA CYS A 3 32.80 19.98 -17.65
C CYS A 3 33.18 21.42 -18.03
N GLY A 4 32.37 22.39 -17.61
CA GLY A 4 32.66 23.83 -17.74
C GLY A 4 32.34 24.46 -19.11
N GLY A 5 31.54 23.79 -19.94
CA GLY A 5 31.02 24.35 -21.20
C GLY A 5 30.06 25.54 -20.99
N SER A 6 29.73 26.24 -22.08
CA SER A 6 28.73 27.32 -22.09
C SER A 6 27.58 26.93 -23.01
N GLY A 7 26.42 26.56 -22.44
CA GLY A 7 25.23 26.13 -23.19
C GLY A 7 24.17 25.48 -22.30
N ARG A 8 22.96 25.23 -22.84
CA ARG A 8 21.94 24.41 -22.16
C ARG A 8 22.47 22.98 -22.01
N GLY A 9 22.58 22.50 -20.77
CA GLY A 9 23.18 21.19 -20.47
C GLY A 9 24.68 21.23 -20.16
N ALA A 10 25.28 22.42 -19.97
CA ALA A 10 26.64 22.55 -19.45
C ALA A 10 26.72 22.03 -18.00
N ILE A 11 27.77 21.25 -17.72
CA ILE A 11 27.92 20.54 -16.45
C ILE A 11 29.05 21.20 -15.67
N THR A 12 28.77 21.59 -14.43
CA THR A 12 29.74 22.22 -13.53
C THR A 12 30.89 21.27 -13.25
N CYS A 13 32.13 21.76 -13.29
CA CYS A 13 33.28 20.96 -12.89
C CYS A 13 33.23 20.68 -11.38
N PRO A 14 33.41 19.42 -10.94
CA PRO A 14 33.63 19.12 -9.53
C PRO A 14 34.81 19.91 -8.97
N ALA A 15 34.80 20.17 -7.66
CA ALA A 15 35.85 20.94 -7.01
C ALA A 15 37.24 20.32 -7.29
N GLY A 16 38.16 21.13 -7.81
CA GLY A 16 39.53 20.70 -8.17
C GLY A 16 39.68 20.08 -9.56
N VAL A 17 38.62 19.96 -10.37
CA VAL A 17 38.68 19.40 -11.72
C VAL A 17 38.82 20.52 -12.76
N ALA A 18 39.76 20.38 -13.69
CA ALA A 18 40.00 21.37 -14.75
C ALA A 18 38.83 21.45 -15.75
N LYS A 19 38.55 22.66 -16.24
CA LYS A 19 37.58 22.87 -17.33
C LYS A 19 37.99 22.08 -18.56
N GLY A 20 37.04 21.36 -19.17
CA GLY A 20 37.31 20.47 -20.30
C GLY A 20 37.64 19.02 -19.90
N SER A 21 37.83 18.73 -18.61
CA SER A 21 38.04 17.34 -18.17
C SER A 21 36.80 16.49 -18.44
N PRO A 22 36.97 15.24 -18.93
CA PRO A 22 35.87 14.31 -19.06
C PRO A 22 35.31 14.01 -17.66
N VAL A 23 34.07 14.43 -17.43
CA VAL A 23 33.30 14.07 -16.25
C VAL A 23 32.30 12.99 -16.65
N THR A 24 32.12 12.01 -15.76
CA THR A 24 31.05 11.03 -15.88
C THR A 24 29.75 11.75 -15.59
N THR A 25 28.89 11.80 -16.59
CA THR A 25 27.62 12.53 -16.53
C THR A 25 26.55 11.50 -16.72
N VAL A 26 25.67 11.39 -15.73
CA VAL A 26 24.58 10.42 -15.80
C VAL A 26 23.64 10.91 -16.89
N ASP A 27 23.54 10.15 -17.98
CA ASP A 27 22.50 10.39 -18.97
C ASP A 27 21.19 9.84 -18.40
N THR A 28 20.51 10.67 -17.62
CA THR A 28 19.22 10.36 -17.01
C THR A 28 18.06 10.66 -17.97
N ALA A 29 18.22 10.40 -19.27
CA ALA A 29 17.09 10.40 -20.19
C ALA A 29 16.51 8.98 -20.28
N LYS A 30 15.23 8.83 -19.94
CA LYS A 30 14.48 7.59 -20.15
C LYS A 30 13.20 7.88 -20.90
N SER A 31 13.03 7.18 -22.03
CA SER A 31 11.78 7.11 -22.78
C SER A 31 11.36 5.65 -22.90
N GLY A 32 10.06 5.39 -22.92
CA GLY A 32 9.51 4.05 -23.07
C GLY A 32 8.00 4.05 -23.18
N ASN A 33 7.43 2.95 -23.66
CA ASN A 33 5.99 2.73 -23.69
C ASN A 33 5.57 1.76 -22.58
N LEU A 34 4.38 1.98 -22.03
CA LEU A 34 3.76 1.12 -21.04
C LEU A 34 2.44 0.63 -21.62
N VAL A 35 2.29 -0.68 -21.73
CA VAL A 35 1.06 -1.30 -22.22
C VAL A 35 0.44 -2.07 -21.07
N ASN A 36 -0.67 -1.54 -20.56
CA ASN A 36 -1.45 -2.15 -19.50
C ASN A 36 -2.81 -2.61 -20.06
N TRP A 37 -3.36 -3.67 -19.51
CA TRP A 37 -4.67 -4.18 -19.88
C TRP A 37 -5.35 -4.85 -18.69
N LYS A 38 -6.66 -5.03 -18.80
CA LYS A 38 -7.47 -5.81 -17.88
C LYS A 38 -8.55 -6.56 -18.63
N ALA A 39 -8.88 -7.75 -18.16
CA ALA A 39 -9.99 -8.54 -18.65
C ALA A 39 -10.76 -9.10 -17.46
N GLY A 40 -12.09 -9.01 -17.51
CA GLY A 40 -12.96 -9.52 -16.46
C GLY A 40 -14.26 -10.04 -17.02
N ALA A 41 -14.87 -10.96 -16.31
CA ALA A 41 -16.17 -11.52 -16.61
C ALA A 41 -17.02 -11.49 -15.34
N LEU A 42 -18.29 -11.15 -15.48
CA LEU A 42 -19.25 -11.06 -14.39
C LEU A 42 -20.52 -11.79 -14.78
N TYR A 43 -21.06 -12.57 -13.86
CA TYR A 43 -22.33 -13.28 -14.02
C TYR A 43 -23.29 -12.89 -12.89
N HIS A 44 -24.49 -12.46 -13.27
CA HIS A 44 -25.57 -12.20 -12.32
C HIS A 44 -26.21 -13.52 -11.90
N LEU A 45 -26.03 -13.90 -10.63
CA LEU A 45 -26.70 -15.06 -10.05
C LEU A 45 -28.19 -14.77 -9.83
N THR A 46 -28.49 -13.54 -9.41
CA THR A 46 -29.83 -12.99 -9.20
C THR A 46 -29.82 -11.50 -9.58
N GLU A 47 -30.96 -10.81 -9.39
CA GLU A 47 -31.03 -9.34 -9.49
C GLU A 47 -30.19 -8.60 -8.45
N ASN A 48 -29.78 -9.30 -7.37
CA ASN A 48 -29.12 -8.74 -6.20
C ASN A 48 -27.68 -9.24 -6.03
N GLY A 49 -27.34 -10.41 -6.56
CA GLY A 49 -26.04 -11.06 -6.38
C GLY A 49 -25.32 -11.34 -7.69
N ASN A 50 -24.00 -11.17 -7.71
CA ASN A 50 -23.14 -11.57 -8.82
C ASN A 50 -21.88 -12.29 -8.35
N VAL A 51 -21.24 -12.98 -9.29
CA VAL A 51 -19.88 -13.51 -9.17
C VAL A 51 -19.06 -12.95 -10.33
N TYR A 52 -17.79 -12.68 -10.10
CA TYR A 52 -16.89 -12.17 -11.12
C TYR A 52 -15.49 -12.76 -10.99
N ILE A 53 -14.77 -12.73 -12.11
CA ILE A 53 -13.33 -12.94 -12.18
C ILE A 53 -12.71 -11.74 -12.90
N ASN A 54 -11.50 -11.35 -12.51
CA ASN A 54 -10.77 -10.26 -13.12
C ASN A 54 -9.27 -10.55 -13.12
N TYR A 55 -8.62 -10.19 -14.22
CA TYR A 55 -7.17 -10.17 -14.35
C TYR A 55 -6.72 -8.80 -14.84
N ALA A 56 -5.75 -8.19 -14.18
CA ALA A 56 -5.25 -6.86 -14.51
C ALA A 56 -3.72 -6.79 -14.43
N VAL A 57 -3.13 -5.99 -15.32
CA VAL A 57 -1.70 -5.72 -15.36
C VAL A 57 -1.44 -4.24 -15.09
N SER A 58 -0.47 -3.95 -14.23
CA SER A 58 0.04 -2.61 -13.93
C SER A 58 1.56 -2.57 -13.99
N GLN A 59 2.13 -1.38 -14.20
CA GLN A 59 3.57 -1.18 -14.34
C GLN A 59 4.04 0.12 -13.66
N GLN A 60 5.23 0.09 -13.06
CA GLN A 60 5.95 1.25 -12.54
C GLN A 60 7.32 1.35 -13.23
N PRO A 61 7.52 2.28 -14.19
CA PRO A 61 8.79 2.41 -14.92
C PRO A 61 9.91 3.01 -14.05
N PRO A 62 11.18 2.84 -14.45
CA PRO A 62 12.29 3.62 -13.91
C PRO A 62 11.99 5.12 -13.93
N GLY A 63 12.16 5.79 -12.78
CA GLY A 63 11.83 7.21 -12.60
C GLY A 63 10.35 7.51 -12.34
N GLY A 64 9.44 6.55 -12.50
CA GLY A 64 8.01 6.74 -12.25
C GLY A 64 7.66 6.92 -10.77
N ASN A 65 8.51 6.44 -9.85
CA ASN A 65 8.27 6.57 -8.40
C ASN A 65 8.54 7.99 -7.87
N ASN A 66 9.61 8.64 -8.33
CA ASN A 66 10.09 9.90 -7.74
C ASN A 66 10.98 10.74 -8.66
N PHE A 67 10.90 10.56 -9.98
CA PHE A 67 11.73 11.21 -11.01
C PHE A 67 13.23 10.90 -10.96
N ALA A 68 13.73 10.24 -9.91
CA ALA A 68 15.12 9.83 -9.84
C ALA A 68 15.41 8.77 -10.89
N LEU A 69 16.55 8.89 -11.57
CA LEU A 69 17.07 7.90 -12.51
C LEU A 69 18.50 7.54 -12.12
N ALA A 70 18.90 6.31 -12.45
CA ALA A 70 20.25 5.83 -12.26
C ALA A 70 20.89 5.46 -13.60
N GLN A 71 22.21 5.60 -13.68
CA GLN A 71 22.99 5.22 -14.86
C GLN A 71 22.77 3.74 -15.20
N SER A 72 22.72 3.41 -16.49
CA SER A 72 22.65 2.02 -16.93
C SER A 72 23.92 1.22 -16.60
N GLY A 73 23.79 -0.11 -16.58
CA GLY A 73 24.92 -1.05 -16.46
C GLY A 73 25.33 -1.45 -15.05
N SER A 74 25.25 -0.57 -14.05
CA SER A 74 25.66 -0.91 -12.66
C SER A 74 24.78 -0.28 -11.58
N GLY A 75 24.73 -0.93 -10.41
CA GLY A 75 23.98 -0.49 -9.25
C GLY A 75 22.64 -1.22 -9.04
N ASN A 76 22.08 -1.07 -7.84
CA ASN A 76 20.89 -1.77 -7.36
C ASN A 76 19.60 -0.94 -7.46
N SER A 77 19.65 0.22 -8.10
CA SER A 77 18.48 1.10 -8.22
C SER A 77 17.50 0.53 -9.25
N ALA A 78 16.24 0.37 -8.86
CA ALA A 78 15.14 0.07 -9.78
C ALA A 78 14.93 1.19 -10.84
N ASN A 79 15.49 2.37 -10.58
CA ASN A 79 15.42 3.51 -11.49
C ASN A 79 16.55 3.54 -12.54
N ARG A 80 17.32 2.46 -12.70
CA ARG A 80 18.30 2.36 -13.78
C ARG A 80 17.62 2.44 -15.14
N THR A 81 18.18 3.24 -16.05
CA THR A 81 17.56 3.49 -17.37
C THR A 81 17.52 2.25 -18.27
N ASP A 82 18.37 1.24 -18.03
CA ASP A 82 18.37 -0.05 -18.72
C ASP A 82 17.43 -1.10 -18.11
N PHE A 83 16.87 -0.85 -16.92
CA PHE A 83 15.92 -1.75 -16.29
C PHE A 83 14.51 -1.63 -16.86
N LYS A 84 13.79 -2.75 -16.79
CA LYS A 84 12.38 -2.88 -17.14
C LYS A 84 11.52 -2.25 -16.04
N PRO A 85 10.30 -1.79 -16.37
CA PRO A 85 9.32 -1.44 -15.35
C PRO A 85 9.05 -2.60 -14.39
N GLN A 86 8.93 -2.30 -13.10
CA GLN A 86 8.32 -3.22 -12.14
C GLN A 86 6.89 -3.50 -12.63
N LYS A 87 6.49 -4.76 -12.66
CA LYS A 87 5.18 -5.17 -13.20
C LYS A 87 4.39 -5.93 -12.14
N ALA A 88 3.13 -5.57 -11.98
CA ALA A 88 2.20 -6.22 -11.08
C ALA A 88 1.08 -6.86 -11.89
N ASN A 89 0.84 -8.14 -11.64
CA ASN A 89 -0.22 -8.92 -12.28
C ASN A 89 -1.18 -9.37 -11.19
N THR A 90 -2.44 -8.94 -11.25
CA THR A 90 -3.45 -9.21 -10.22
C THR A 90 -4.54 -10.10 -10.79
N SER A 91 -4.75 -11.24 -10.14
CA SER A 91 -5.89 -12.13 -10.36
C SER A 91 -6.86 -11.99 -9.20
N GLU A 92 -8.15 -11.88 -9.50
CA GLU A 92 -9.21 -11.70 -8.51
C GLU A 92 -10.44 -12.52 -8.88
N ILE A 93 -11.05 -13.15 -7.89
CA ILE A 93 -12.36 -13.80 -7.99
C ILE A 93 -13.19 -13.35 -6.81
N GLY A 94 -14.42 -12.90 -7.06
CA GLY A 94 -15.23 -12.35 -6.00
C GLY A 94 -16.72 -12.42 -6.26
N THR A 95 -17.48 -11.99 -5.26
CA THR A 95 -18.93 -11.90 -5.28
C THR A 95 -19.37 -10.59 -4.66
N LYS A 96 -20.45 -10.01 -5.20
CA LYS A 96 -21.04 -8.78 -4.69
C LYS A 96 -22.54 -8.97 -4.55
N TRP A 97 -23.09 -8.55 -3.42
CA TRP A 97 -24.49 -8.67 -3.08
C TRP A 97 -25.06 -7.34 -2.64
N GLN A 98 -26.08 -6.88 -3.35
CA GLN A 98 -26.91 -5.74 -2.97
C GLN A 98 -28.14 -6.26 -2.25
N VAL A 99 -28.15 -6.16 -0.93
CA VAL A 99 -29.24 -6.66 -0.08
C VAL A 99 -30.06 -5.51 0.49
N LEU A 100 -31.18 -5.83 1.13
CA LEU A 100 -32.07 -4.85 1.80
C LEU A 100 -32.51 -3.73 0.85
N ASP A 101 -33.22 -4.10 -0.23
CA ASP A 101 -33.66 -3.17 -1.28
C ASP A 101 -32.48 -2.39 -1.92
N LYS A 102 -31.34 -3.08 -2.09
CA LYS A 102 -30.09 -2.52 -2.63
C LYS A 102 -29.49 -1.40 -1.78
N ARG A 103 -29.87 -1.30 -0.50
CA ARG A 103 -29.35 -0.30 0.44
C ARG A 103 -28.09 -0.73 1.15
N LEU A 104 -27.75 -2.02 1.11
CA LEU A 104 -26.55 -2.56 1.74
C LEU A 104 -25.75 -3.38 0.71
N LEU A 105 -24.50 -3.00 0.50
CA LEU A 105 -23.56 -3.72 -0.34
C LEU A 105 -22.67 -4.61 0.52
N LEU A 106 -22.61 -5.89 0.17
CA LEU A 106 -21.67 -6.87 0.70
C LEU A 106 -20.73 -7.30 -0.42
N THR A 107 -19.43 -7.34 -0.15
CA THR A 107 -18.45 -7.87 -1.10
C THR A 107 -17.56 -8.90 -0.42
N ALA A 108 -17.16 -9.91 -1.17
CA ALA A 108 -16.08 -10.82 -0.79
C ALA A 108 -15.24 -11.14 -2.02
N ALA A 109 -13.91 -11.09 -1.89
CA ALA A 109 -13.00 -11.38 -2.99
C ALA A 109 -11.78 -12.16 -2.48
N LEU A 110 -11.32 -13.11 -3.28
CA LEU A 110 -9.99 -13.71 -3.20
C LEU A 110 -9.11 -13.04 -4.23
N PHE A 111 -7.89 -12.68 -3.86
CA PHE A 111 -6.97 -12.01 -4.74
C PHE A 111 -5.56 -12.57 -4.62
N ARG A 112 -4.81 -12.42 -5.71
CA ARG A 112 -3.36 -12.63 -5.76
C ARG A 112 -2.74 -11.60 -6.68
N THR A 113 -1.77 -10.86 -6.18
CA THR A 113 -0.94 -9.94 -6.95
C THR A 113 0.50 -10.45 -6.97
N ASP A 114 0.96 -10.81 -8.17
CA ASP A 114 2.35 -11.21 -8.44
C ASP A 114 3.12 -10.00 -8.99
N ILE A 115 4.13 -9.57 -8.25
CA ILE A 115 5.02 -8.46 -8.62
C ILE A 115 6.34 -9.04 -9.11
N GLU A 116 6.74 -8.63 -10.30
CA GLU A 116 7.94 -9.10 -11.00
C GLU A 116 8.84 -7.94 -11.42
N ASN A 117 10.04 -8.30 -11.89
CA ASN A 117 11.13 -7.39 -12.25
C ASN A 117 11.73 -6.62 -11.07
N GLU A 118 11.70 -7.21 -9.87
CA GLU A 118 12.38 -6.64 -8.72
C GLU A 118 13.90 -6.82 -8.83
N VAL A 119 14.64 -5.79 -8.44
CA VAL A 119 16.10 -5.78 -8.51
C VAL A 119 16.67 -6.57 -7.35
N GLU A 120 17.47 -7.58 -7.67
CA GLU A 120 18.15 -8.45 -6.72
C GLU A 120 19.63 -8.61 -7.11
N GLN A 121 20.46 -9.00 -6.15
CA GLN A 121 21.90 -9.16 -6.34
C GLN A 121 22.25 -10.60 -6.74
N ASN A 122 22.99 -10.77 -7.84
CA ASN A 122 23.53 -12.05 -8.27
C ASN A 122 24.78 -12.44 -7.46
N ASP A 123 25.19 -13.70 -7.56
CA ASP A 123 26.36 -14.24 -6.82
C ASP A 123 27.68 -13.54 -7.18
N ASP A 124 27.82 -13.02 -8.40
CA ASP A 124 28.98 -12.27 -8.88
C ASP A 124 28.98 -10.79 -8.41
N GLY A 125 27.99 -10.40 -7.60
CA GLY A 125 27.82 -9.04 -7.08
C GLY A 125 27.10 -8.08 -8.03
N THR A 126 26.76 -8.50 -9.26
CA THR A 126 25.95 -7.70 -10.18
C THR A 126 24.48 -7.68 -9.77
N TYR A 127 23.66 -6.84 -10.42
CA TYR A 127 22.23 -6.70 -10.11
C TYR A 127 21.38 -6.99 -11.33
N SER A 128 20.36 -7.82 -11.15
CA SER A 128 19.42 -8.29 -12.17
C SER A 128 17.97 -8.23 -11.68
N GLN A 129 17.02 -8.22 -12.61
CA GLN A 129 15.58 -8.13 -12.30
C GLN A 129 14.90 -9.51 -12.23
N TYR A 130 15.43 -10.43 -11.43
CA TYR A 130 14.81 -11.76 -11.24
C TYR A 130 13.94 -11.84 -9.98
N GLY A 131 13.93 -10.79 -9.15
CA GLY A 131 13.17 -10.75 -7.91
C GLY A 131 11.67 -10.76 -8.16
N LYS A 132 10.95 -11.39 -7.24
CA LYS A 132 9.49 -11.53 -7.27
C LYS A 132 8.91 -11.35 -5.88
N LYS A 133 7.77 -10.66 -5.80
CA LYS A 133 6.96 -10.54 -4.58
C LYS A 133 5.54 -11.02 -4.86
N ARG A 134 4.85 -11.47 -3.82
CA ARG A 134 3.43 -11.84 -3.90
C ARG A 134 2.68 -11.26 -2.73
N VAL A 135 1.50 -10.72 -3.00
CA VAL A 135 0.48 -10.44 -1.98
C VAL A 135 -0.78 -11.19 -2.36
N GLU A 136 -1.23 -12.09 -1.50
CA GLU A 136 -2.44 -12.89 -1.75
C GLU A 136 -3.29 -13.01 -0.49
N GLY A 137 -4.59 -13.16 -0.67
CA GLY A 137 -5.49 -13.10 0.47
C GLY A 137 -6.95 -13.03 0.09
N TYR A 138 -7.75 -12.59 1.04
CA TYR A 138 -9.15 -12.27 0.83
C TYR A 138 -9.56 -10.99 1.53
N GLU A 139 -10.56 -10.34 0.95
CA GLU A 139 -11.19 -9.15 1.49
C GLU A 139 -12.69 -9.36 1.61
N ILE A 140 -13.25 -8.88 2.71
CA ILE A 140 -14.69 -8.82 2.94
C ILE A 140 -15.02 -7.37 3.25
N SER A 141 -16.07 -6.83 2.63
CA SER A 141 -16.55 -5.48 2.94
C SER A 141 -18.06 -5.42 3.06
N VAL A 142 -18.51 -4.44 3.84
CA VAL A 142 -19.91 -4.09 4.03
C VAL A 142 -20.03 -2.57 3.97
N ALA A 143 -21.02 -2.05 3.24
CA ALA A 143 -21.28 -0.61 3.17
C ALA A 143 -22.76 -0.33 2.88
N GLY A 144 -23.39 0.53 3.68
CA GLY A 144 -24.74 1.02 3.44
C GLY A 144 -25.63 1.02 4.68
N ASN A 145 -26.91 0.74 4.48
CA ASN A 145 -27.94 0.80 5.51
C ASN A 145 -28.49 -0.60 5.85
N ILE A 146 -28.37 -1.00 7.12
CA ILE A 146 -29.05 -2.19 7.66
C ILE A 146 -30.55 -1.89 7.84
N THR A 147 -30.88 -0.67 8.26
CA THR A 147 -32.25 -0.14 8.33
C THR A 147 -32.26 1.33 7.90
N PRO A 148 -33.42 1.99 7.74
CA PRO A 148 -33.46 3.44 7.52
C PRO A 148 -32.66 4.26 8.56
N ALA A 149 -32.64 3.81 9.81
CA ALA A 149 -31.96 4.48 10.92
C ALA A 149 -30.54 3.95 11.19
N TRP A 150 -30.14 2.82 10.59
CA TRP A 150 -28.88 2.15 10.92
C TRP A 150 -27.95 2.03 9.71
N GLN A 151 -26.80 2.70 9.79
CA GLN A 151 -25.75 2.71 8.78
C GLN A 151 -24.52 1.94 9.26
N VAL A 152 -23.84 1.31 8.32
CA VAL A 152 -22.61 0.55 8.57
C VAL A 152 -21.66 0.71 7.39
N ILE A 153 -20.37 0.80 7.69
CA ILE A 153 -19.29 0.65 6.73
C ILE A 153 -18.14 -0.08 7.42
N GLY A 154 -17.57 -1.08 6.77
CA GLY A 154 -16.48 -1.83 7.35
C GLY A 154 -15.90 -2.83 6.38
N GLY A 155 -14.80 -3.43 6.81
CA GLY A 155 -14.13 -4.47 6.07
C GLY A 155 -13.11 -5.21 6.91
N TYR A 156 -12.76 -6.39 6.42
CA TYR A 156 -11.73 -7.24 6.94
C TYR A 156 -10.85 -7.68 5.77
N THR A 157 -9.55 -7.68 5.97
CA THR A 157 -8.58 -8.25 5.04
C THR A 157 -7.66 -9.21 5.77
N GLN A 158 -7.42 -10.37 5.14
CA GLN A 158 -6.25 -11.19 5.42
C GLN A 158 -5.37 -11.17 4.18
N GLN A 159 -4.11 -10.74 4.32
CA GLN A 159 -3.18 -10.61 3.21
C GLN A 159 -1.79 -11.11 3.58
N LYS A 160 -1.30 -12.13 2.86
CA LYS A 160 0.05 -12.62 3.02
C LYS A 160 0.98 -12.00 1.98
N ALA A 161 1.79 -11.05 2.42
CA ALA A 161 2.79 -10.39 1.59
C ALA A 161 4.16 -11.07 1.76
N THR A 162 4.74 -11.60 0.68
CA THR A 162 5.98 -12.40 0.71
C THR A 162 6.95 -12.08 -0.42
N ILE A 163 8.25 -12.21 -0.15
CA ILE A 163 9.29 -12.42 -1.16
C ILE A 163 9.11 -13.83 -1.74
N LYS A 164 8.98 -13.93 -3.07
CA LYS A 164 8.92 -15.21 -3.78
C LYS A 164 10.27 -15.60 -4.35
N ASN A 165 11.03 -14.64 -4.85
CA ASN A 165 12.41 -14.78 -5.29
C ASN A 165 13.17 -13.51 -4.90
N GLY A 166 14.37 -13.65 -4.36
CA GLY A 166 15.19 -12.52 -3.91
C GLY A 166 15.63 -12.68 -2.46
N LYS A 167 16.35 -11.69 -1.95
CA LYS A 167 16.78 -11.67 -0.55
C LYS A 167 15.61 -11.33 0.37
N ASP A 168 15.53 -12.00 1.52
CA ASP A 168 14.56 -11.67 2.56
C ASP A 168 14.79 -10.26 3.10
N VAL A 169 13.68 -9.53 3.28
CA VAL A 169 13.67 -8.10 3.60
C VAL A 169 13.16 -7.79 5.00
N ALA A 170 12.62 -8.77 5.72
CA ALA A 170 12.21 -8.62 7.11
C ALA A 170 13.40 -8.73 8.08
N GLN A 171 13.32 -8.04 9.22
CA GLN A 171 14.38 -8.04 10.23
C GLN A 171 14.62 -9.41 10.86
N ASP A 172 13.58 -10.24 10.96
CA ASP A 172 13.63 -11.60 11.50
C ASP A 172 14.12 -12.64 10.48
N GLY A 173 14.43 -12.21 9.25
CA GLY A 173 14.87 -13.09 8.17
C GLY A 173 13.74 -13.93 7.56
N SER A 174 12.48 -13.65 7.87
CA SER A 174 11.35 -14.28 7.20
C SER A 174 11.16 -13.72 5.79
N SER A 175 10.41 -14.48 4.97
CA SER A 175 10.03 -14.02 3.63
C SER A 175 8.92 -12.96 3.65
N SER A 176 8.41 -12.55 4.80
CA SER A 176 7.35 -11.55 4.88
C SER A 176 7.82 -10.16 4.44
N LEU A 177 6.94 -9.41 3.75
CA LEU A 177 7.22 -8.00 3.47
C LEU A 177 7.02 -7.16 4.75
N PRO A 178 7.93 -6.22 5.04
CA PRO A 178 7.83 -5.38 6.22
C PRO A 178 6.72 -4.33 6.08
N TYR A 179 6.24 -3.83 7.21
CA TYR A 179 5.23 -2.77 7.32
C TYR A 179 3.87 -3.11 6.69
N THR A 180 3.59 -4.42 6.55
CA THR A 180 2.33 -4.91 6.00
C THR A 180 1.67 -5.84 7.03
N PRO A 181 0.51 -5.47 7.61
CA PRO A 181 -0.19 -6.36 8.53
C PRO A 181 -0.81 -7.52 7.75
N GLU A 182 -0.73 -8.72 8.31
CA GLU A 182 -1.38 -9.90 7.73
C GLU A 182 -2.89 -9.89 7.94
N HIS A 183 -3.35 -9.28 9.03
CA HIS A 183 -4.76 -9.12 9.36
C HIS A 183 -5.06 -7.64 9.63
N ALA A 184 -6.10 -7.11 9.02
CA ALA A 184 -6.63 -5.79 9.36
C ALA A 184 -8.15 -5.78 9.30
N PHE A 185 -8.77 -5.07 10.25
CA PHE A 185 -10.22 -4.95 10.37
C PHE A 185 -10.58 -3.50 10.67
N THR A 186 -11.68 -3.06 10.09
CA THR A 186 -12.29 -1.76 10.40
C THR A 186 -13.80 -1.90 10.34
N LEU A 187 -14.50 -1.33 11.30
CA LEU A 187 -15.94 -1.24 11.29
C LEU A 187 -16.35 0.08 11.91
N TRP A 188 -17.19 0.81 11.21
CA TRP A 188 -17.88 1.99 11.70
C TRP A 188 -19.38 1.80 11.50
N SER A 189 -20.15 2.16 12.52
CA SER A 189 -21.59 2.09 12.46
C SER A 189 -22.22 3.30 13.15
N GLN A 190 -23.31 3.79 12.57
CA GLN A 190 -24.08 4.90 13.12
C GLN A 190 -25.56 4.52 13.17
N TYR A 191 -26.19 4.76 14.32
CA TYR A 191 -27.61 4.53 14.56
C TYR A 191 -28.31 5.84 14.94
N GLN A 192 -29.38 6.17 14.22
CA GLN A 192 -30.27 7.26 14.56
C GLN A 192 -31.26 6.76 15.62
N ALA A 193 -30.99 7.08 16.89
CA ALA A 193 -31.77 6.56 18.03
C ALA A 193 -33.12 7.26 18.20
N THR A 194 -33.16 8.56 17.92
CA THR A 194 -34.37 9.40 17.87
C THR A 194 -34.25 10.39 16.72
N ASP A 195 -35.26 11.22 16.45
CA ASP A 195 -35.16 12.27 15.42
C ASP A 195 -34.03 13.29 15.68
N ASP A 196 -33.62 13.42 16.94
CA ASP A 196 -32.61 14.38 17.40
C ASP A 196 -31.27 13.73 17.74
N ILE A 197 -31.24 12.47 18.18
CA ILE A 197 -30.04 11.80 18.71
C ILE A 197 -29.52 10.74 17.74
N SER A 198 -28.24 10.83 17.39
CA SER A 198 -27.49 9.79 16.69
C SER A 198 -26.30 9.32 17.51
N VAL A 199 -26.03 8.01 17.49
CA VAL A 199 -24.89 7.39 18.16
C VAL A 199 -24.07 6.67 17.12
N GLY A 200 -22.75 6.87 17.13
CA GLY A 200 -21.79 6.19 16.28
C GLY A 200 -20.74 5.48 17.11
N ALA A 201 -20.30 4.33 16.65
CA ALA A 201 -19.20 3.58 17.22
C ALA A 201 -18.34 2.98 16.12
N GLY A 202 -17.03 2.94 16.36
CA GLY A 202 -16.05 2.36 15.47
C GLY A 202 -15.06 1.48 16.22
N ALA A 203 -14.57 0.46 15.53
CA ALA A 203 -13.47 -0.37 15.99
C ALA A 203 -12.52 -0.64 14.83
N ARG A 204 -11.23 -0.47 15.07
CA ARG A 204 -10.16 -0.77 14.12
C ARG A 204 -9.17 -1.72 14.77
N TYR A 205 -8.75 -2.71 14.01
CA TYR A 205 -7.66 -3.60 14.37
C TYR A 205 -6.63 -3.62 13.26
N ILE A 206 -5.38 -3.46 13.67
CA ILE A 206 -4.23 -3.62 12.81
C ILE A 206 -3.38 -4.72 13.43
N GLY A 207 -3.16 -5.80 12.70
CA GLY A 207 -2.32 -6.90 13.14
C GLY A 207 -0.84 -6.54 13.20
N SER A 208 -0.05 -7.42 13.80
CA SER A 208 1.39 -7.26 13.91
C SER A 208 2.05 -7.13 12.53
N MET A 209 3.17 -6.40 12.48
CA MET A 209 3.94 -6.19 11.25
C MET A 209 5.42 -6.43 11.50
N HIS A 210 6.13 -6.91 10.48
CA HIS A 210 7.59 -7.03 10.54
C HIS A 210 8.24 -5.67 10.21
N LYS A 211 9.36 -5.36 10.86
CA LYS A 211 10.25 -4.25 10.48
C LYS A 211 11.15 -4.69 9.32
N GLY A 212 11.55 -3.76 8.46
CA GLY A 212 12.55 -4.03 7.43
C GLY A 212 13.93 -4.34 8.02
N SER A 213 14.68 -5.21 7.33
CA SER A 213 16.05 -5.59 7.69
C SER A 213 16.98 -4.37 7.68
N ASP A 214 17.71 -4.19 8.77
CA ASP A 214 18.69 -3.13 8.99
C ASP A 214 19.85 -3.64 9.87
N GLY A 215 21.02 -2.99 9.76
CA GLY A 215 22.21 -3.36 10.54
C GLY A 215 22.17 -2.89 12.00
N ALA A 216 21.14 -2.14 12.41
CA ALA A 216 20.96 -1.74 13.80
C ALA A 216 20.82 -2.95 14.74
N VAL A 217 21.56 -2.92 15.85
CA VAL A 217 21.58 -4.00 16.85
C VAL A 217 20.68 -3.63 18.03
N GLY A 218 19.90 -4.60 18.51
CA GLY A 218 19.05 -4.45 19.71
C GLY A 218 17.72 -3.74 19.49
N THR A 219 17.34 -3.45 18.24
CA THR A 219 16.05 -2.80 17.93
C THR A 219 14.94 -3.82 17.65
N PRO A 220 13.65 -3.48 17.92
CA PRO A 220 12.53 -4.40 17.67
C PRO A 220 12.47 -4.89 16.23
N ALA A 221 12.18 -6.18 16.05
CA ALA A 221 12.01 -6.80 14.74
C ALA A 221 10.57 -6.70 14.18
N PHE A 222 9.61 -6.37 15.04
CA PHE A 222 8.19 -6.28 14.71
C PHE A 222 7.49 -5.19 15.52
N THR A 223 6.29 -4.81 15.11
CA THR A 223 5.32 -4.05 15.91
C THR A 223 4.16 -4.97 16.26
N GLU A 224 3.62 -4.84 17.46
CA GLU A 224 2.46 -5.59 17.92
C GLU A 224 1.17 -5.10 17.25
N GLY A 225 0.18 -5.98 17.17
CA GLY A 225 -1.16 -5.61 16.74
C GLY A 225 -1.92 -4.85 17.83
N TYR A 226 -2.86 -4.00 17.43
CA TYR A 226 -3.59 -3.14 18.34
C TYR A 226 -5.05 -2.96 17.93
N TRP A 227 -5.89 -2.70 18.93
CA TRP A 227 -7.29 -2.30 18.77
C TRP A 227 -7.47 -0.84 19.18
N VAL A 228 -8.16 -0.07 18.33
CA VAL A 228 -8.59 1.30 18.65
C VAL A 228 -10.09 1.37 18.47
N ALA A 229 -10.78 1.86 19.50
CA ALA A 229 -12.22 2.11 19.46
C ALA A 229 -12.50 3.61 19.42
N ASP A 230 -13.50 4.00 18.64
CA ASP A 230 -13.90 5.37 18.44
C ASP A 230 -15.41 5.50 18.72
N ALA A 231 -15.86 6.63 19.22
CA ALA A 231 -17.28 6.90 19.50
C ALA A 231 -17.70 8.28 18.99
N LYS A 232 -18.99 8.41 18.64
CA LYS A 232 -19.61 9.66 18.21
C LYS A 232 -21.00 9.80 18.80
N LEU A 233 -21.34 10.99 19.27
CA LEU A 233 -22.70 11.38 19.66
C LEU A 233 -23.09 12.62 18.85
N GLY A 234 -24.22 12.57 18.17
CA GLY A 234 -24.80 13.71 17.47
C GLY A 234 -26.13 14.11 18.11
N TYR A 235 -26.35 15.41 18.27
CA TYR A 235 -27.59 15.99 18.78
C TYR A 235 -28.06 17.12 17.87
N ARG A 236 -29.20 16.93 17.20
CA ARG A 236 -29.83 17.93 16.35
C ARG A 236 -30.76 18.80 17.17
N VAL A 237 -30.53 20.11 17.14
CA VAL A 237 -31.38 21.09 17.85
C VAL A 237 -32.56 21.51 16.98
N ASN A 238 -32.30 21.76 15.69
CA ASN A 238 -33.32 22.12 14.70
C ASN A 238 -32.81 21.86 13.28
N ARG A 239 -33.46 22.45 12.26
CA ARG A 239 -33.07 22.26 10.85
C ARG A 239 -31.77 22.98 10.45
N ASN A 240 -31.27 23.88 11.28
CA ASN A 240 -30.13 24.76 11.01
C ASN A 240 -28.96 24.55 11.99
N LEU A 241 -29.16 23.78 13.06
CA LEU A 241 -28.17 23.59 14.12
C LEU A 241 -28.16 22.15 14.62
N ASP A 242 -26.98 21.55 14.60
CA ASP A 242 -26.66 20.27 15.22
C ASP A 242 -25.28 20.34 15.88
N PHE A 243 -25.11 19.54 16.93
CA PHE A 243 -23.86 19.38 17.66
C PHE A 243 -23.35 17.95 17.48
N GLN A 244 -22.04 17.81 17.36
CA GLN A 244 -21.37 16.52 17.26
C GLN A 244 -20.20 16.45 18.22
N LEU A 245 -20.15 15.39 19.01
CA LEU A 245 -19.04 15.03 19.88
C LEU A 245 -18.39 13.75 19.35
N ASN A 246 -17.09 13.78 19.12
CA ASN A 246 -16.28 12.63 18.73
C ASN A 246 -15.23 12.36 19.80
N VAL A 247 -15.08 11.09 20.15
CA VAL A 247 -14.00 10.59 21.02
C VAL A 247 -13.25 9.54 20.22
N TYR A 248 -11.97 9.78 19.99
CA TYR A 248 -11.07 8.86 19.29
C TYR A 248 -10.16 8.18 20.31
N ASN A 249 -9.79 6.93 20.06
CA ASN A 249 -9.05 6.10 21.03
C ASN A 249 -9.75 6.11 22.40
N LEU A 250 -11.01 5.69 22.42
CA LEU A 250 -11.91 5.71 23.58
C LEU A 250 -11.33 5.04 24.83
N PHE A 251 -10.42 4.08 24.64
CA PHE A 251 -9.78 3.32 25.72
C PHE A 251 -8.39 3.82 26.08
N ASP A 252 -7.91 4.91 25.47
CA ASP A 252 -6.57 5.45 25.69
C ASP A 252 -5.48 4.38 25.51
N THR A 253 -5.63 3.55 24.46
CA THR A 253 -4.72 2.46 24.16
C THR A 253 -3.39 3.02 23.66
N ASP A 254 -2.27 2.67 24.31
CA ASP A 254 -0.92 2.91 23.78
C ASP A 254 -0.56 1.88 22.71
N TYR A 255 -0.11 2.33 21.54
CA TYR A 255 0.39 1.44 20.50
C TYR A 255 1.47 2.06 19.62
N VAL A 256 2.18 1.22 18.86
CA VAL A 256 3.15 1.66 17.86
C VAL A 256 2.45 1.83 16.52
N ALA A 257 2.15 3.07 16.14
CA ALA A 257 1.47 3.39 14.87
C ALA A 257 2.39 3.15 13.65
N SER A 258 3.68 3.44 13.79
CA SER A 258 4.70 3.10 12.78
C SER A 258 6.09 3.08 13.38
N ILE A 259 7.00 2.32 12.77
CA ILE A 259 8.41 2.23 13.18
C ILE A 259 9.32 2.52 11.98
N ASN A 260 10.43 3.24 12.20
CA ASN A 260 11.40 3.50 11.15
C ASN A 260 12.26 2.26 10.86
N LYS A 261 12.91 2.21 9.69
CA LYS A 261 13.72 1.04 9.28
C LYS A 261 14.82 0.65 10.27
N SER A 262 15.50 1.61 10.86
CA SER A 262 16.55 1.33 11.87
C SER A 262 15.99 0.93 13.23
N GLY A 263 14.68 1.08 13.49
CA GLY A 263 14.03 0.67 14.74
C GLY A 263 14.24 1.58 15.95
N TYR A 264 15.05 2.65 15.84
CA TYR A 264 15.31 3.59 16.95
C TYR A 264 14.22 4.65 17.14
N ARG A 265 13.34 4.83 16.14
CA ARG A 265 12.26 5.81 16.17
C ARG A 265 10.96 5.14 15.80
N TYR A 266 9.92 5.46 16.56
CA TYR A 266 8.56 5.06 16.29
C TYR A 266 7.62 6.23 16.50
N HIS A 267 6.44 6.17 15.89
CA HIS A 267 5.34 7.09 16.16
C HIS A 267 4.37 6.38 17.10
N PRO A 268 4.18 6.86 18.35
CA PRO A 268 3.13 6.38 19.23
C PRO A 268 1.75 6.81 18.69
N GLY A 269 0.71 6.10 19.08
CA GLY A 269 -0.69 6.47 18.85
C GLY A 269 -1.54 6.24 20.09
#